data_AF-A0A8S1SPL1-F1
#
_entry.id   AF-A0A8S1SPL1-F1
#
_cell.length_a   1.000
_cell.length_b   1.000
_cell.length_c   1.000
_cell.angle_alpha   90.00
_cell.angle_beta   90.00
_cell.angle_gamma   90.00
#
_symmetry.space_group_name_H-M   'P 1'
#
loop_
_entity.id
_entity.type
_entity.pdbx_description
1 polymer ?
#
loop_
_entity_poly.entity_id
_entity_poly.type
_entity_poly.pdbx_seq_one_letter_code
_entity_poly.pdbx_strand_id
1 'polypeptide(L)'
;MKSLILIALIAVAFTARVQERNMAKVQADLAKSTYGKALLHLVELHSMAGGPVQELIDAIEELINDLEEELETLEFNFQVRTNEHNALVVSLEQDIQDAVIDVNNTQDTLDNLLYPRRNQIQSKIDTVIGYQEENRKNYDEAVLVREQEHEAFEAQVAELNDATASVDDALALLASLTNPSLLQIKRFQNTLKNIENKLRSRSRMAPMIKALISLASNQNFSNQDVLKSIVDALNDFRNAVVDQINDLTAQEAQDVLDHEAYLEQLDDEFADFGRQIDRATVDLTATNEKIDSMVEFRDQRAADQKQYTAELELENNTYAEETDIYTNTKNEFTRELGVSEQALSLVQSVDFSNIKV
;
A
#
# COMPACT_ATOMS: atom_id res chain seq x y z
N MET A 1 -99.06 -23.47 50.49
CA MET A 1 -99.23 -23.15 49.05
C MET A 1 -98.91 -21.69 48.70
N LYS A 2 -99.38 -20.67 49.44
CA LYS A 2 -99.10 -19.26 49.12
C LYS A 2 -97.61 -18.85 49.23
N SER A 3 -96.83 -19.42 50.15
CA SER A 3 -95.40 -19.09 50.32
C SER A 3 -94.46 -19.73 49.29
N LEU A 4 -94.84 -20.85 48.66
CA LEU A 4 -94.04 -21.51 47.62
C LEU A 4 -94.18 -20.80 46.25
N ILE A 5 -95.35 -20.26 45.96
CA ILE A 5 -95.61 -19.44 44.75
C ILE A 5 -94.86 -18.09 44.84
N LEU A 6 -94.74 -17.50 46.04
CA LEU A 6 -94.01 -16.25 46.23
C LEU A 6 -92.49 -16.43 46.07
N ILE A 7 -91.92 -17.55 46.52
CA ILE A 7 -90.48 -17.85 46.36
C ILE A 7 -90.15 -18.20 44.91
N ALA A 8 -91.04 -18.88 44.19
CA ALA A 8 -90.90 -19.12 42.75
C ALA A 8 -91.04 -17.81 41.94
N LEU A 9 -91.95 -16.91 42.30
CA LEU A 9 -92.08 -15.58 41.69
C LEU A 9 -90.90 -14.66 42.02
N ILE A 10 -90.35 -14.73 43.23
CA ILE A 10 -89.15 -13.96 43.60
C ILE A 10 -87.91 -14.53 42.92
N ALA A 11 -87.78 -15.85 42.77
CA ALA A 11 -86.68 -16.48 42.03
C ALA A 11 -86.76 -16.19 40.53
N VAL A 12 -87.94 -16.32 39.90
CA VAL A 12 -88.17 -15.95 38.49
C VAL A 12 -87.99 -14.45 38.27
N ALA A 13 -88.41 -13.60 39.22
CA ALA A 13 -88.15 -12.16 39.17
C ALA A 13 -86.70 -11.80 39.45
N PHE A 14 -85.96 -12.55 40.29
CA PHE A 14 -84.53 -12.32 40.51
C PHE A 14 -83.71 -12.81 39.31
N THR A 15 -84.03 -13.95 38.71
CA THR A 15 -83.38 -14.42 37.48
C THR A 15 -83.73 -13.51 36.30
N ALA A 16 -84.98 -13.08 36.14
CA ALA A 16 -85.37 -12.11 35.11
C ALA A 16 -84.70 -10.74 35.32
N ARG A 17 -84.57 -10.26 36.56
CA ARG A 17 -83.93 -8.96 36.86
C ARG A 17 -82.40 -9.01 36.82
N VAL A 18 -81.79 -10.17 37.08
CA VAL A 18 -80.36 -10.41 36.84
C VAL A 18 -80.08 -10.56 35.35
N GLN A 19 -80.98 -11.20 34.59
CA GLN A 19 -80.93 -11.31 33.13
C GLN A 19 -81.14 -9.93 32.47
N GLU A 20 -82.13 -9.12 32.88
CA GLU A 20 -82.32 -7.74 32.42
C GLU A 20 -81.12 -6.82 32.75
N ARG A 21 -80.52 -6.97 33.94
CA ARG A 21 -79.39 -6.14 34.36
C ARG A 21 -78.08 -6.54 33.65
N ASN A 22 -77.92 -7.83 33.33
CA ASN A 22 -76.86 -8.30 32.44
C ASN A 22 -77.10 -7.89 30.99
N MET A 23 -78.35 -7.96 30.49
CA MET A 23 -78.71 -7.51 29.14
C MET A 23 -78.50 -6.01 28.95
N ALA A 24 -78.90 -5.17 29.92
CA ALA A 24 -78.65 -3.73 29.87
C ALA A 24 -77.15 -3.39 29.89
N LYS A 25 -76.34 -4.19 30.58
CA LYS A 25 -74.88 -4.03 30.60
C LYS A 25 -74.25 -4.47 29.27
N VAL A 26 -74.65 -5.62 28.73
CA VAL A 26 -74.20 -6.14 27.43
C VAL A 26 -74.61 -5.19 26.31
N GLN A 27 -75.84 -4.67 26.30
CA GLN A 27 -76.29 -3.67 25.34
C GLN A 27 -75.51 -2.35 25.47
N ALA A 28 -75.19 -1.91 26.69
CA ALA A 28 -74.35 -0.72 26.92
C ALA A 28 -72.88 -0.94 26.53
N ASP A 29 -72.38 -2.18 26.60
CA ASP A 29 -71.02 -2.52 26.18
C ASP A 29 -70.93 -2.68 24.65
N LEU A 30 -71.93 -3.30 24.00
CA LEU A 30 -72.09 -3.35 22.54
C LEU A 30 -72.19 -1.94 21.93
N ALA A 31 -72.92 -1.02 22.59
CA ALA A 31 -73.06 0.35 22.11
C ALA A 31 -71.76 1.18 22.12
N LYS A 32 -70.65 0.65 22.66
CA LYS A 32 -69.33 1.33 22.67
C LYS A 32 -68.48 1.03 21.44
N SER A 33 -68.66 -0.12 20.78
CA SER A 33 -67.96 -0.46 19.53
C SER A 33 -68.77 -0.02 18.31
N THR A 34 -68.10 0.33 17.21
CA THR A 34 -68.74 0.59 15.90
C THR A 34 -69.45 -0.67 15.38
N TYR A 35 -68.83 -1.85 15.48
CA TYR A 35 -69.48 -3.11 15.14
C TYR A 35 -70.56 -3.47 16.14
N GLY A 36 -70.33 -3.24 17.44
CA GLY A 36 -71.38 -3.47 18.44
C GLY A 36 -72.62 -2.61 18.19
N LYS A 37 -72.48 -1.36 17.72
CA LYS A 37 -73.61 -0.54 17.24
C LYS A 37 -74.26 -1.08 15.97
N ALA A 38 -73.46 -1.55 15.00
CA ALA A 38 -73.98 -2.16 13.78
C ALA A 38 -74.78 -3.44 14.07
N LEU A 39 -74.26 -4.29 14.97
CA LEU A 39 -74.92 -5.48 15.48
C LEU A 39 -76.20 -5.15 16.24
N LEU A 40 -76.19 -4.13 17.11
CA LEU A 40 -77.40 -3.66 17.77
C LEU A 40 -78.44 -3.14 16.76
N HIS A 41 -78.02 -2.43 15.72
CA HIS A 41 -78.92 -1.99 14.65
C HIS A 41 -79.47 -3.16 13.83
N LEU A 42 -78.68 -4.21 13.58
CA LEU A 42 -79.15 -5.43 12.92
C LEU A 42 -80.18 -6.17 13.78
N VAL A 43 -79.94 -6.28 15.09
CA VAL A 43 -80.89 -6.86 16.06
C VAL A 43 -82.20 -6.06 16.09
N GLU A 44 -82.12 -4.72 16.14
CA GLU A 44 -83.28 -3.83 16.11
C GLU A 44 -84.06 -3.95 14.79
N LEU A 45 -83.36 -3.93 13.65
CA LEU A 45 -83.98 -4.01 12.32
C LEU A 45 -84.64 -5.37 12.10
N HIS A 46 -84.02 -6.45 12.56
CA HIS A 46 -84.59 -7.80 12.51
C HIS A 46 -85.84 -7.94 13.39
N SER A 47 -85.80 -7.36 14.60
CA SER A 47 -86.95 -7.29 15.50
C SER A 47 -88.10 -6.47 14.91
N MET A 48 -87.81 -5.44 14.09
CA MET A 48 -88.82 -4.62 13.41
C MET A 48 -89.37 -5.28 12.14
N ALA A 49 -88.55 -6.05 11.43
CA ALA A 49 -88.92 -6.74 10.18
C ALA A 49 -89.70 -8.05 10.42
N GLY A 50 -89.66 -8.60 11.64
CA GLY A 50 -90.35 -9.84 12.00
C GLY A 50 -89.74 -11.09 11.35
N GLY A 51 -88.44 -11.05 11.01
CA GLY A 51 -87.73 -12.15 10.38
C GLY A 51 -87.42 -13.30 11.36
N PRO A 52 -87.03 -14.49 10.86
CA PRO A 52 -86.64 -15.63 11.69
C PRO A 52 -85.38 -15.31 12.49
N VAL A 53 -85.42 -15.37 13.84
CA VAL A 53 -84.27 -15.14 14.73
C VAL A 53 -83.02 -15.94 14.33
N GLN A 54 -83.22 -17.11 13.73
CA GLN A 54 -82.15 -17.95 13.21
C GLN A 54 -81.29 -17.24 12.16
N GLU A 55 -81.87 -16.44 11.25
CA GLU A 55 -81.08 -15.72 10.22
C GLU A 55 -80.13 -14.68 10.83
N LEU A 56 -80.53 -14.07 11.95
CA LEU A 56 -79.68 -13.14 12.70
C LEU A 56 -78.58 -13.87 13.50
N ILE A 57 -78.89 -15.05 14.04
CA ILE A 57 -77.89 -15.92 14.67
C ILE A 57 -76.85 -16.34 13.64
N ASP A 58 -77.30 -16.85 12.49
CA ASP A 58 -76.42 -17.31 11.40
C ASP A 58 -75.50 -16.18 10.91
N ALA A 59 -76.01 -14.95 10.75
CA ALA A 59 -75.21 -13.79 10.33
C ALA A 59 -74.17 -13.34 11.38
N ILE A 60 -74.47 -13.47 12.67
CA ILE A 60 -73.50 -13.16 13.74
C ILE A 60 -72.45 -14.27 13.83
N GLU A 61 -72.85 -15.53 13.67
CA GLU A 61 -71.92 -16.67 13.60
C GLU A 61 -71.00 -16.58 12.38
N GLU A 62 -71.51 -16.18 11.21
CA GLU A 62 -70.71 -15.89 10.00
C GLU A 62 -69.68 -14.79 10.26
N LEU A 63 -70.10 -13.66 10.86
CA LEU A 63 -69.18 -12.57 11.23
C LEU A 63 -68.11 -13.01 12.24
N ILE A 64 -68.45 -13.86 13.21
CA ILE A 64 -67.48 -14.43 14.16
C ILE A 64 -66.45 -15.27 13.42
N ASN A 65 -66.90 -16.16 12.53
CA ASN A 65 -66.01 -16.99 11.73
C ASN A 65 -65.09 -16.14 10.82
N ASP A 66 -65.63 -15.10 10.17
CA ASP A 66 -64.84 -14.17 9.35
C ASP A 66 -63.76 -13.45 10.19
N LEU A 67 -64.11 -12.99 11.40
CA LEU A 67 -63.16 -12.33 12.30
C LEU A 67 -62.08 -13.30 12.82
N GLU A 68 -62.43 -14.56 13.07
CA GLU A 68 -61.47 -15.61 13.42
C GLU A 68 -60.53 -15.93 12.26
N GLU A 69 -61.05 -16.07 11.03
CA GLU A 69 -60.25 -16.33 9.82
C GLU A 69 -59.30 -15.16 9.51
N GLU A 70 -59.76 -13.92 9.61
CA GLU A 70 -58.93 -12.72 9.42
C GLU A 70 -57.85 -12.59 10.51
N LEU A 71 -58.17 -12.97 11.76
CA LEU A 71 -57.20 -13.00 12.85
C LEU A 71 -56.12 -14.07 12.61
N GLU A 72 -56.52 -15.29 12.20
CA GLU A 72 -55.57 -16.36 11.85
C GLU A 72 -54.68 -15.94 10.67
N THR A 73 -55.27 -15.32 9.65
CA THR A 73 -54.55 -14.80 8.48
C THR A 73 -53.55 -13.71 8.88
N LEU A 74 -53.96 -12.77 9.75
CA LEU A 74 -53.08 -11.73 10.28
C LEU A 74 -51.90 -12.32 11.05
N GLU A 75 -52.15 -13.30 11.94
CA GLU A 75 -51.09 -13.97 12.70
C GLU A 75 -50.12 -14.74 11.81
N PHE A 76 -50.65 -15.48 10.82
CA PHE A 76 -49.84 -16.19 9.86
C PHE A 76 -48.93 -15.24 9.06
N ASN A 77 -49.50 -14.17 8.51
CA ASN A 77 -48.75 -13.19 7.72
C ASN A 77 -47.67 -12.50 8.57
N PHE A 78 -47.99 -12.13 9.81
CA PHE A 78 -47.02 -11.53 10.71
C PHE A 78 -45.89 -12.51 11.04
N GLN A 79 -46.19 -13.78 11.30
CA GLN A 79 -45.17 -14.80 11.56
C GLN A 79 -44.24 -15.01 10.36
N VAL A 80 -44.77 -15.02 9.13
CA VAL A 80 -43.96 -15.08 7.90
C VAL A 80 -43.05 -13.86 7.83
N ARG A 81 -43.59 -12.66 8.04
CA ARG A 81 -42.81 -11.42 8.00
C ARG A 81 -41.72 -11.37 9.07
N THR A 82 -41.99 -11.82 10.29
CA THR A 82 -40.99 -11.97 11.36
C THR A 82 -39.85 -12.89 10.95
N ASN A 83 -40.15 -14.00 10.28
CA ASN A 83 -39.12 -14.92 9.80
C ASN A 83 -38.25 -14.28 8.70
N GLU A 84 -38.87 -13.54 7.77
CA GLU A 84 -38.15 -12.80 6.73
C GLU A 84 -37.24 -11.71 7.34
N HIS A 85 -37.75 -10.96 8.32
CA HIS A 85 -36.98 -9.96 9.07
C HIS A 85 -35.75 -10.58 9.72
N ASN A 86 -35.93 -11.65 10.51
CA ASN A 86 -34.84 -12.33 11.20
C ASN A 86 -33.78 -12.85 10.22
N ALA A 87 -34.20 -13.40 9.07
CA ALA A 87 -33.28 -13.88 8.05
C ALA A 87 -32.48 -12.73 7.42
N LEU A 88 -33.12 -11.59 7.13
CA LEU A 88 -32.46 -10.41 6.57
C LEU A 88 -31.49 -9.77 7.56
N VAL A 89 -31.87 -9.64 8.83
CA VAL A 89 -30.99 -9.13 9.90
C VAL A 89 -29.72 -9.96 9.99
N VAL A 90 -29.84 -11.29 10.06
CA VAL A 90 -28.67 -12.19 10.13
C VAL A 90 -27.77 -12.03 8.91
N SER A 91 -28.36 -11.93 7.71
CA SER A 91 -27.60 -11.73 6.47
C SER A 91 -26.82 -10.41 6.50
N LEU A 92 -27.48 -9.30 6.83
CA LEU A 92 -26.87 -7.97 6.87
C LEU A 92 -25.79 -7.88 7.96
N GLU A 93 -26.02 -8.47 9.14
CA GLU A 93 -25.02 -8.53 10.20
C GLU A 93 -23.78 -9.30 9.77
N GLN A 94 -23.95 -10.39 9.01
CA GLN A 94 -22.83 -11.14 8.44
C GLN A 94 -22.08 -10.31 7.39
N ASP A 95 -22.80 -9.68 6.46
CA ASP A 95 -22.19 -8.85 5.41
C ASP A 95 -21.40 -7.65 6.00
N ILE A 96 -21.90 -7.06 7.08
CA ILE A 96 -21.19 -6.02 7.86
C ILE A 96 -19.91 -6.58 8.47
N GLN A 97 -19.95 -7.76 9.11
CA GLN A 97 -18.78 -8.36 9.73
C GLN A 97 -17.72 -8.72 8.69
N ASP A 98 -18.12 -9.32 7.57
CA ASP A 98 -17.22 -9.69 6.47
C ASP A 98 -16.57 -8.43 5.88
N ALA A 99 -17.33 -7.35 5.65
CA ALA A 99 -16.78 -6.07 5.20
C ALA A 99 -15.78 -5.48 6.20
N VAL A 100 -16.06 -5.53 7.51
CA VAL A 100 -15.13 -5.06 8.56
C VAL A 100 -13.83 -5.88 8.56
N ILE A 101 -13.93 -7.20 8.44
CA ILE A 101 -12.77 -8.09 8.39
C ILE A 101 -11.92 -7.78 7.14
N ASP A 102 -12.56 -7.63 5.98
CA ASP A 102 -11.87 -7.29 4.72
C ASP A 102 -11.13 -5.96 4.81
N VAL A 103 -11.79 -4.92 5.36
CA VAL A 103 -11.19 -3.59 5.57
C VAL A 103 -9.96 -3.69 6.45
N ASN A 104 -10.07 -4.37 7.59
CA ASN A 104 -8.96 -4.51 8.55
C ASN A 104 -7.79 -5.31 7.96
N ASN A 105 -8.06 -6.47 7.35
CA ASN A 105 -7.02 -7.30 6.73
C ASN A 105 -6.30 -6.56 5.59
N THR A 106 -7.04 -5.79 4.81
CA THR A 106 -6.49 -4.97 3.72
C THR A 106 -5.62 -3.85 4.28
N GLN A 107 -6.10 -3.16 5.32
CA GLN A 107 -5.35 -2.11 6.00
C GLN A 107 -4.06 -2.66 6.62
N ASP A 108 -4.11 -3.82 7.28
CA ASP A 108 -2.93 -4.49 7.83
C ASP A 108 -1.92 -4.86 6.75
N THR A 109 -2.38 -5.33 5.59
CA THR A 109 -1.52 -5.63 4.45
C THR A 109 -0.86 -4.36 3.89
N LEU A 110 -1.62 -3.26 3.78
CA LEU A 110 -1.08 -1.98 3.34
C LEU A 110 0.00 -1.46 4.30
N ASP A 111 -0.31 -1.42 5.59
CA ASP A 111 0.53 -0.79 6.61
C ASP A 111 1.77 -1.62 6.97
N ASN A 112 1.63 -2.93 7.08
CA ASN A 112 2.71 -3.80 7.55
C ASN A 112 3.53 -4.43 6.43
N LEU A 113 3.01 -4.49 5.19
CA LEU A 113 3.70 -5.13 4.08
C LEU A 113 4.01 -4.15 2.94
N LEU A 114 2.98 -3.53 2.35
CA LEU A 114 3.14 -2.83 1.07
C LEU A 114 3.82 -1.46 1.21
N TYR A 115 3.41 -0.62 2.16
CA TYR A 115 4.07 0.67 2.38
C TYR A 115 5.53 0.53 2.85
N PRO A 116 5.86 -0.38 3.80
CA PRO A 116 7.25 -0.62 4.15
C PRO A 116 8.08 -1.11 2.97
N ARG A 117 7.56 -2.05 2.17
CA ARG A 117 8.25 -2.54 0.96
C ARG A 117 8.49 -1.41 -0.04
N ARG A 118 7.49 -0.58 -0.34
CA ARG A 118 7.64 0.59 -1.23
C ARG A 118 8.79 1.49 -0.77
N ASN A 119 8.82 1.83 0.51
CA ASN A 119 9.85 2.70 1.07
C ASN A 119 11.25 2.04 1.02
N GLN A 120 11.34 0.73 1.27
CA GLN A 120 12.59 -0.02 1.14
C GLN A 120 13.13 -0.02 -0.30
N ILE A 121 12.24 -0.22 -1.29
CA ILE A 121 12.63 -0.19 -2.70
C ILE A 121 13.09 1.21 -3.10
N GLN A 122 12.38 2.27 -2.68
CA GLN A 122 12.79 3.65 -2.93
C GLN A 122 14.17 3.95 -2.33
N SER A 123 14.39 3.60 -1.06
CA SER A 123 15.72 3.77 -0.43
C SER A 123 16.82 3.01 -1.15
N LYS A 124 16.53 1.81 -1.68
CA LYS A 124 17.48 1.04 -2.47
C LYS A 124 17.81 1.73 -3.79
N ILE A 125 16.82 2.24 -4.50
CA ILE A 125 17.02 3.02 -5.74
C ILE A 125 17.94 4.22 -5.44
N ASP A 126 17.62 5.02 -4.42
CA ASP A 126 18.40 6.20 -4.05
C ASP A 126 19.86 5.84 -3.71
N THR A 127 20.06 4.73 -3.00
CA THR A 127 21.40 4.23 -2.67
C THR A 127 22.20 3.84 -3.91
N VAL A 128 21.58 3.11 -4.85
CA VAL A 128 22.25 2.68 -6.08
C VAL A 128 22.53 3.85 -7.01
N ILE A 129 21.66 4.86 -7.07
CA ILE A 129 21.93 6.13 -7.76
C ILE A 129 23.17 6.80 -7.16
N GLY A 130 23.28 6.85 -5.83
CA GLY A 130 24.47 7.38 -5.16
C GLY A 130 25.76 6.64 -5.55
N TYR A 131 25.73 5.31 -5.60
CA TYR A 131 26.88 4.52 -6.07
C TYR A 131 27.21 4.76 -7.55
N GLN A 132 26.18 4.95 -8.38
CA GLN A 132 26.36 5.25 -9.79
C GLN A 132 27.03 6.62 -10.00
N GLU A 133 26.62 7.64 -9.24
CA GLU A 133 27.24 8.97 -9.25
C GLU A 133 28.70 8.93 -8.76
N GLU A 134 28.97 8.20 -7.67
CA GLU A 134 30.34 8.01 -7.15
C GLU A 134 31.24 7.30 -8.16
N ASN A 135 30.74 6.24 -8.81
CA ASN A 135 31.46 5.53 -9.85
C ASN A 135 31.83 6.45 -11.04
N ARG A 136 30.92 7.32 -11.48
CA ARG A 136 31.23 8.28 -12.56
C ARG A 136 32.24 9.34 -12.14
N LYS A 137 32.18 9.79 -10.89
CA LYS A 137 33.21 10.68 -10.35
C LYS A 137 34.59 10.01 -10.33
N ASN A 138 34.66 8.74 -9.94
CA ASN A 138 35.91 7.98 -9.94
C ASN A 138 36.45 7.78 -11.36
N TYR A 139 35.58 7.58 -12.34
CA TYR A 139 35.95 7.52 -13.76
C TYR A 139 36.63 8.83 -14.21
N ASP A 140 35.97 9.97 -13.97
CA ASP A 140 36.51 11.29 -14.36
C ASP A 140 37.83 11.60 -13.64
N GLU A 141 37.93 11.25 -12.34
CA GLU A 141 39.17 11.42 -11.57
C GLU A 141 40.29 10.54 -12.10
N ALA A 142 40.01 9.28 -12.45
CA ALA A 142 41.00 8.37 -13.01
C ALA A 142 41.56 8.89 -14.34
N VAL A 143 40.70 9.40 -15.23
CA VAL A 143 41.13 9.98 -16.52
C VAL A 143 42.05 11.18 -16.27
N LEU A 144 41.68 12.09 -15.38
CA LEU A 144 42.50 13.27 -15.06
C LEU A 144 43.85 12.89 -14.45
N VAL A 145 43.88 11.93 -13.53
CA VAL A 145 45.12 11.43 -12.93
C VAL A 145 46.01 10.82 -14.00
N ARG A 146 45.42 10.04 -14.93
CA ARG A 146 46.20 9.42 -16.00
C ARG A 146 46.81 10.44 -16.96
N GLU A 147 46.07 11.49 -17.31
CA GLU A 147 46.59 12.60 -18.11
C GLU A 147 47.83 13.25 -17.44
N GLN A 148 47.76 13.51 -16.13
CA GLN A 148 48.87 14.09 -15.37
C GLN A 148 50.08 13.15 -15.29
N GLU A 149 49.83 11.84 -15.11
CA GLU A 149 50.89 10.82 -15.10
C GLU A 149 51.57 10.71 -16.47
N HIS A 150 50.79 10.77 -17.56
CA HIS A 150 51.32 10.74 -18.93
C HIS A 150 52.16 11.98 -19.23
N GLU A 151 51.70 13.17 -18.89
CA GLU A 151 52.49 14.41 -19.02
C GLU A 151 53.81 14.33 -18.24
N ALA A 152 53.79 13.74 -17.03
CA ALA A 152 54.98 13.54 -16.22
C ALA A 152 55.94 12.50 -16.83
N PHE A 153 55.42 11.47 -17.48
CA PHE A 153 56.20 10.51 -18.27
C PHE A 153 56.87 11.19 -19.46
N GLU A 154 56.13 11.94 -20.28
CA GLU A 154 56.66 12.64 -21.46
C GLU A 154 57.78 13.62 -21.07
N ALA A 155 57.58 14.38 -19.98
CA ALA A 155 58.58 15.28 -19.46
C ALA A 155 59.87 14.56 -19.01
N GLN A 156 59.73 13.39 -18.38
CA GLN A 156 60.89 12.56 -17.97
C GLN A 156 61.64 12.00 -19.18
N VAL A 157 60.93 11.48 -20.17
CA VAL A 157 61.54 10.96 -21.41
C VAL A 157 62.24 12.08 -22.17
N ALA A 158 61.67 13.28 -22.24
CA ALA A 158 62.31 14.45 -22.83
C ALA A 158 63.62 14.84 -22.10
N GLU A 159 63.62 14.86 -20.76
CA GLU A 159 64.83 15.13 -19.96
C GLU A 159 65.94 14.10 -20.23
N LEU A 160 65.60 12.81 -20.30
CA LEU A 160 66.55 11.73 -20.58
C LEU A 160 67.08 11.76 -22.02
N ASN A 161 66.24 12.12 -23.00
CA ASN A 161 66.67 12.31 -24.39
C ASN A 161 67.66 13.48 -24.51
N ASP A 162 67.37 14.61 -23.85
CA ASP A 162 68.26 15.76 -23.79
C ASP A 162 69.60 15.44 -23.12
N ALA A 163 69.58 14.60 -22.08
CA ALA A 163 70.79 14.10 -21.42
C ALA A 163 71.60 13.21 -22.37
N THR A 164 70.96 12.29 -23.08
CA THR A 164 71.58 11.42 -24.09
C THR A 164 72.28 12.22 -25.19
N ALA A 165 71.59 13.22 -25.76
CA ALA A 165 72.17 14.11 -26.78
C ALA A 165 73.40 14.86 -26.25
N SER A 166 73.35 15.32 -25.00
CA SER A 166 74.46 16.04 -24.36
C SER A 166 75.67 15.13 -24.10
N VAL A 167 75.45 13.83 -23.86
CA VAL A 167 76.51 12.81 -23.73
C VAL A 167 77.12 12.49 -25.08
N ASP A 168 76.29 12.36 -26.13
CA ASP A 168 76.76 12.16 -27.51
C ASP A 168 77.65 13.33 -27.97
N ASP A 169 77.27 14.57 -27.63
CA ASP A 169 78.11 15.77 -27.83
C ASP A 169 79.43 15.70 -27.06
N ALA A 170 79.41 15.22 -25.81
CA ALA A 170 80.61 15.07 -24.98
C ALA A 170 81.57 14.01 -25.55
N LEU A 171 81.03 12.88 -26.02
CA LEU A 171 81.77 11.80 -26.70
C LEU A 171 82.37 12.30 -28.03
N ALA A 172 81.61 13.06 -28.83
CA ALA A 172 82.10 13.65 -30.07
C ALA A 172 83.22 14.68 -29.83
N LEU A 173 83.09 15.51 -28.79
CA LEU A 173 84.15 16.43 -28.38
C LEU A 173 85.42 15.68 -27.96
N LEU A 174 85.31 14.62 -27.16
CA LEU A 174 86.45 13.77 -26.76
C LEU A 174 87.15 13.12 -27.96
N ALA A 175 86.39 12.63 -28.94
CA ALA A 175 86.94 12.05 -30.16
C ALA A 175 87.79 13.04 -30.98
N SER A 176 87.57 14.35 -30.80
CA SER A 176 88.33 15.43 -31.47
C SER A 176 89.60 15.88 -30.72
N LEU A 177 89.93 15.30 -29.55
CA LEU A 177 91.00 15.75 -28.65
C LEU A 177 92.39 15.13 -28.91
N THR A 178 92.77 14.80 -30.14
CA THR A 178 94.17 14.44 -30.46
C THR A 178 95.04 15.71 -30.48
N ASN A 179 95.76 15.98 -29.37
CA ASN A 179 96.44 17.26 -29.02
C ASN A 179 95.49 18.44 -28.76
N PRO A 180 94.73 18.42 -27.65
CA PRO A 180 93.64 19.35 -27.43
C PRO A 180 94.13 20.74 -27.01
N SER A 181 93.58 21.77 -27.64
CA SER A 181 93.74 23.15 -27.18
C SER A 181 93.01 23.38 -25.84
N LEU A 182 93.49 24.33 -25.04
CA LEU A 182 92.84 24.75 -23.79
C LEU A 182 91.36 25.11 -23.98
N LEU A 183 91.01 25.62 -25.17
CA LEU A 183 89.63 25.96 -25.54
C LEU A 183 88.74 24.72 -25.68
N GLN A 184 89.26 23.63 -26.28
CA GLN A 184 88.52 22.37 -26.42
C GLN A 184 88.30 21.69 -25.07
N ILE A 185 89.30 21.74 -24.17
CA ILE A 185 89.17 21.25 -22.79
C ILE A 185 88.08 22.00 -22.02
N LYS A 186 88.07 23.34 -22.10
CA LYS A 186 87.03 24.16 -21.48
C LYS A 186 85.64 23.87 -22.04
N ARG A 187 85.53 23.63 -23.36
CA ARG A 187 84.25 23.24 -23.98
C ARG A 187 83.75 21.91 -23.43
N PHE A 188 84.60 20.89 -23.36
CA PHE A 188 84.24 19.59 -22.80
C PHE A 188 83.79 19.67 -21.33
N GLN A 189 84.52 20.40 -20.49
CA GLN A 189 84.14 20.63 -19.09
C GLN A 189 82.80 21.36 -18.95
N ASN A 190 82.51 22.32 -19.84
CA ASN A 190 81.21 23.00 -19.87
C ASN A 190 80.08 22.07 -20.33
N THR A 191 80.34 21.18 -21.30
CA THR A 191 79.37 20.15 -21.71
C THR A 191 79.04 19.24 -20.55
N LEU A 192 80.02 18.72 -19.81
CA LEU A 192 79.78 17.88 -18.62
C LEU A 192 78.96 18.61 -17.54
N LYS A 193 79.27 19.88 -17.27
CA LYS A 193 78.46 20.71 -16.35
C LYS A 193 77.04 20.93 -16.86
N ASN A 194 76.85 21.05 -18.17
CA ASN A 194 75.50 21.14 -18.75
C ASN A 194 74.74 19.82 -18.58
N ILE A 195 75.40 18.66 -18.71
CA ILE A 195 74.76 17.36 -18.43
C ILE A 195 74.37 17.28 -16.94
N GLU A 196 75.23 17.71 -16.00
CA GLU A 196 74.91 17.78 -14.57
C GLU A 196 73.73 18.71 -14.27
N ASN A 197 73.64 19.86 -14.93
CA ASN A 197 72.54 20.80 -14.74
C ASN A 197 71.22 20.32 -15.35
N LYS A 198 71.29 19.55 -16.45
CA LYS A 198 70.12 19.02 -17.16
C LYS A 198 69.50 17.82 -16.46
N LEU A 199 70.33 16.96 -15.86
CA LEU A 199 69.86 15.89 -14.98
C LEU A 199 69.49 16.51 -13.64
N ARG A 200 68.19 16.62 -13.34
CA ARG A 200 67.76 17.10 -12.02
C ARG A 200 68.48 16.32 -10.91
N SER A 201 68.72 16.98 -9.76
CA SER A 201 69.49 16.44 -8.62
C SER A 201 68.95 15.12 -8.02
N ARG A 202 67.83 14.60 -8.51
CA ARG A 202 67.19 13.33 -8.11
C ARG A 202 67.51 12.16 -9.05
N SER A 203 68.20 12.39 -10.17
CA SER A 203 68.64 11.30 -11.04
C SER A 203 69.57 10.36 -10.25
N ARG A 204 69.30 9.06 -10.31
CA ARG A 204 70.17 8.01 -9.75
C ARG A 204 71.60 8.07 -10.33
N MET A 205 71.78 8.79 -11.44
CA MET A 205 73.03 8.92 -12.17
C MET A 205 73.82 10.19 -11.82
N ALA A 206 73.28 11.08 -10.97
CA ALA A 206 73.99 12.28 -10.50
C ALA A 206 75.36 11.99 -9.84
N PRO A 207 75.56 10.90 -9.06
CA PRO A 207 76.88 10.55 -8.53
C PRO A 207 77.91 10.21 -9.61
N MET A 208 77.48 9.56 -10.69
CA MET A 208 78.33 9.16 -11.82
C MET A 208 78.78 10.38 -12.63
N ILE A 209 77.86 11.31 -12.90
CA ILE A 209 78.14 12.60 -13.55
C ILE A 209 79.14 13.42 -12.74
N LYS A 210 78.97 13.49 -11.42
CA LYS A 210 79.90 14.20 -10.53
C LYS A 210 81.29 13.57 -10.52
N ALA A 211 81.36 12.23 -10.55
CA ALA A 211 82.62 11.52 -10.68
C ALA A 211 83.31 11.84 -12.03
N LEU A 212 82.56 11.85 -13.13
CA LEU A 212 83.04 12.24 -14.47
C LEU A 212 83.56 13.69 -14.51
N ILE A 213 82.84 14.64 -13.93
CA ILE A 213 83.26 16.05 -13.84
C ILE A 213 84.53 16.18 -13.01
N SER A 214 84.63 15.47 -11.89
CA SER A 214 85.83 15.46 -11.04
C SER A 214 87.03 14.87 -11.77
N LEU A 215 86.85 13.77 -12.51
CA LEU A 215 87.91 13.16 -13.31
C LEU A 215 88.38 14.09 -14.44
N ALA A 216 87.45 14.75 -15.13
CA ALA A 216 87.72 15.67 -16.23
C ALA A 216 88.30 17.03 -15.78
N SER A 217 88.06 17.45 -14.53
CA SER A 217 88.55 18.73 -14.00
C SER A 217 89.98 18.67 -13.47
N ASN A 218 90.47 17.48 -13.10
CA ASN A 218 91.75 17.29 -12.42
C ASN A 218 92.88 16.79 -13.35
N GLN A 219 92.66 16.70 -14.65
CA GLN A 219 93.56 16.02 -15.59
C GLN A 219 94.03 16.94 -16.73
N ASN A 220 95.31 16.83 -17.10
CA ASN A 220 95.79 17.27 -18.41
C ASN A 220 95.46 16.14 -19.38
N PHE A 221 94.56 16.37 -20.34
CA PHE A 221 94.04 15.44 -21.36
C PHE A 221 95.12 14.88 -22.32
N SER A 222 96.38 14.84 -21.89
CA SER A 222 97.55 14.25 -22.53
C SER A 222 97.70 12.74 -22.22
N ASN A 223 97.01 12.23 -21.19
CA ASN A 223 97.03 10.80 -20.83
C ASN A 223 95.91 10.04 -21.55
N GLN A 224 96.30 9.15 -22.46
CA GLN A 224 95.39 8.38 -23.29
C GLN A 224 94.57 7.34 -22.50
N ASP A 225 95.10 6.81 -21.38
CA ASP A 225 94.37 5.87 -20.52
C ASP A 225 93.23 6.56 -19.78
N VAL A 226 93.45 7.82 -19.34
CA VAL A 226 92.41 8.63 -18.68
C VAL A 226 91.32 9.02 -19.66
N LEU A 227 91.67 9.42 -20.89
CA LEU A 227 90.70 9.68 -21.95
C LEU A 227 89.83 8.44 -22.23
N LYS A 228 90.44 7.26 -22.26
CA LYS A 228 89.71 6.00 -22.42
C LYS A 228 88.74 5.76 -21.25
N SER A 229 89.17 5.95 -20.00
CA SER A 229 88.27 5.83 -18.84
C SER A 229 87.10 6.81 -18.85
N ILE A 230 87.29 8.04 -19.36
CA ILE A 230 86.20 9.03 -19.51
C ILE A 230 85.22 8.58 -20.60
N VAL A 231 85.72 8.08 -21.73
CA VAL A 231 84.90 7.56 -22.83
C VAL A 231 84.09 6.34 -22.37
N ASP A 232 84.72 5.38 -21.68
CA ASP A 232 84.05 4.19 -21.15
C ASP A 232 82.94 4.60 -20.18
N ALA A 233 83.22 5.52 -19.23
CA ALA A 233 82.22 6.00 -18.29
C ALA A 233 81.08 6.82 -18.95
N LEU A 234 81.33 7.58 -20.01
CA LEU A 234 80.28 8.26 -20.76
C LEU A 234 79.41 7.29 -21.57
N ASN A 235 80.00 6.23 -22.13
CA ASN A 235 79.24 5.17 -22.80
C ASN A 235 78.39 4.37 -21.80
N ASP A 236 78.93 4.04 -20.63
CA ASP A 236 78.18 3.39 -19.55
C ASP A 236 77.02 4.26 -19.08
N PHE A 237 77.25 5.58 -18.94
CA PHE A 237 76.20 6.54 -18.61
C PHE A 237 75.13 6.60 -19.70
N ARG A 238 75.52 6.67 -20.98
CA ARG A 238 74.62 6.66 -22.13
C ARG A 238 73.73 5.42 -22.15
N ASN A 239 74.34 4.24 -21.96
CA ASN A 239 73.60 2.97 -21.91
C ASN A 239 72.61 2.97 -20.74
N ALA A 240 73.02 3.42 -19.55
CA ALA A 240 72.14 3.52 -18.39
C ALA A 240 70.95 4.48 -18.62
N VAL A 241 71.14 5.59 -19.34
CA VAL A 241 70.04 6.50 -19.70
C VAL A 241 69.09 5.86 -20.72
N VAL A 242 69.62 5.20 -21.74
CA VAL A 242 68.81 4.49 -22.74
C VAL A 242 68.02 3.35 -22.10
N ASP A 243 68.64 2.59 -21.20
CA ASP A 243 67.97 1.54 -20.44
C ASP A 243 66.84 2.13 -19.57
N GLN A 244 67.07 3.27 -18.92
CA GLN A 244 66.03 3.96 -18.15
C GLN A 244 64.86 4.44 -19.05
N ILE A 245 65.13 4.93 -20.26
CA ILE A 245 64.07 5.30 -21.21
C ILE A 245 63.25 4.07 -21.61
N ASN A 246 63.91 2.95 -21.89
CA ASN A 246 63.25 1.70 -22.23
C ASN A 246 62.38 1.18 -21.06
N ASP A 247 62.91 1.23 -19.83
CA ASP A 247 62.18 0.84 -18.63
C ASP A 247 60.95 1.73 -18.40
N LEU A 248 61.09 3.05 -18.52
CA LEU A 248 59.97 3.98 -18.40
C LEU A 248 58.92 3.75 -19.49
N THR A 249 59.34 3.49 -20.73
CA THR A 249 58.42 3.24 -21.85
C THR A 249 57.68 1.91 -21.68
N ALA A 250 58.36 0.88 -21.16
CA ALA A 250 57.73 -0.39 -20.85
C ALA A 250 56.75 -0.27 -19.68
N GLN A 251 57.10 0.51 -18.65
CA GLN A 251 56.20 0.81 -17.53
C GLN A 251 54.96 1.58 -18.00
N GLU A 252 55.15 2.63 -18.80
CA GLU A 252 54.05 3.42 -19.38
C GLU A 252 53.09 2.56 -20.20
N ALA A 253 53.59 1.61 -21.00
CA ALA A 253 52.75 0.69 -21.75
C ALA A 253 51.90 -0.21 -20.83
N GLN A 254 52.44 -0.62 -19.68
CA GLN A 254 51.68 -1.37 -18.68
C GLN A 254 50.66 -0.47 -17.97
N ASP A 255 51.04 0.74 -17.59
CA ASP A 255 50.16 1.69 -16.90
C ASP A 255 48.95 2.09 -17.77
N VAL A 256 49.13 2.19 -19.10
CA VAL A 256 48.01 2.37 -20.05
C VAL A 256 47.05 1.18 -20.01
N LEU A 257 47.56 -0.05 -20.09
CA LEU A 257 46.72 -1.25 -20.08
C LEU A 257 45.95 -1.40 -18.77
N ASP A 258 46.61 -1.15 -17.63
CA ASP A 258 46.00 -1.24 -16.31
C ASP A 258 44.93 -0.16 -16.13
N HIS A 259 45.16 1.05 -16.66
CA HIS A 259 44.18 2.13 -16.65
C HIS A 259 42.96 1.82 -17.52
N GLU A 260 43.16 1.35 -18.75
CA GLU A 260 42.07 0.94 -19.66
C GLU A 260 41.20 -0.15 -19.03
N ALA A 261 41.83 -1.16 -18.41
CA ALA A 261 41.12 -2.22 -17.69
C ALA A 261 40.33 -1.69 -16.49
N TYR A 262 40.87 -0.71 -15.76
CA TYR A 262 40.16 -0.06 -14.66
C TYR A 262 38.95 0.75 -15.14
N LEU A 263 39.06 1.49 -16.24
CA LEU A 263 37.94 2.21 -16.84
C LEU A 263 36.84 1.26 -17.34
N GLU A 264 37.22 0.14 -17.97
CA GLU A 264 36.28 -0.90 -18.40
C GLU A 264 35.53 -1.48 -17.20
N GLN A 265 36.22 -1.78 -16.10
CA GLN A 265 35.58 -2.21 -14.86
C GLN A 265 34.55 -1.18 -14.35
N LEU A 266 34.90 0.11 -14.33
CA LEU A 266 33.98 1.15 -13.88
C LEU A 266 32.74 1.25 -14.78
N ASP A 267 32.89 1.08 -16.10
CA ASP A 267 31.78 1.08 -17.06
C ASP A 267 30.86 -0.13 -16.90
N ASP A 268 31.43 -1.32 -16.65
CA ASP A 268 30.67 -2.52 -16.33
C ASP A 268 29.87 -2.38 -15.03
N GLU A 269 30.49 -1.80 -13.99
CA GLU A 269 29.83 -1.46 -12.72
C GLU A 269 28.68 -0.47 -12.93
N PHE A 270 28.90 0.60 -13.72
CA PHE A 270 27.86 1.58 -14.04
C PHE A 270 26.67 0.97 -14.77
N ALA A 271 26.94 0.11 -15.75
CA ALA A 271 25.90 -0.63 -16.46
C ALA A 271 25.14 -1.56 -15.51
N ASP A 272 25.82 -2.18 -14.55
CA ASP A 272 25.16 -3.01 -13.54
C ASP A 272 24.27 -2.21 -12.59
N PHE A 273 24.73 -1.06 -12.11
CA PHE A 273 23.91 -0.14 -11.32
C PHE A 273 22.66 0.29 -12.08
N GLY A 274 22.78 0.62 -13.37
CA GLY A 274 21.62 0.90 -14.23
C GLY A 274 20.62 -0.25 -14.26
N ARG A 275 21.08 -1.48 -14.50
CA ARG A 275 20.21 -2.68 -14.47
C ARG A 275 19.55 -2.90 -13.11
N GLN A 276 20.26 -2.62 -12.01
CA GLN A 276 19.71 -2.74 -10.66
C GLN A 276 18.61 -1.70 -10.40
N ILE A 277 18.81 -0.46 -10.84
CA ILE A 277 17.81 0.62 -10.76
C ILE A 277 16.57 0.25 -11.57
N ASP A 278 16.72 -0.22 -12.80
CA ASP A 278 15.60 -0.60 -13.66
C ASP A 278 14.76 -1.71 -13.03
N ARG A 279 15.42 -2.78 -12.53
CA ARG A 279 14.73 -3.88 -11.85
C ARG A 279 13.98 -3.41 -10.60
N ALA A 280 14.62 -2.55 -9.79
CA ALA A 280 13.98 -2.00 -8.60
C ALA A 280 12.80 -1.08 -8.94
N THR A 281 12.89 -0.32 -10.03
CA THR A 281 11.83 0.57 -10.51
C THR A 281 10.62 -0.21 -11.01
N VAL A 282 10.83 -1.34 -11.69
CA VAL A 282 9.75 -2.26 -12.07
C VAL A 282 9.06 -2.82 -10.82
N ASP A 283 9.82 -3.27 -9.83
CA ASP A 283 9.24 -3.79 -8.57
C ASP A 283 8.49 -2.70 -7.79
N LEU A 284 9.01 -1.46 -7.79
CA LEU A 284 8.34 -0.31 -7.19
C LEU A 284 7.00 -0.02 -7.88
N THR A 285 6.97 -0.06 -9.21
CA THR A 285 5.76 0.17 -10.01
C THR A 285 4.70 -0.89 -9.69
N ALA A 286 5.07 -2.17 -9.73
CA ALA A 286 4.17 -3.27 -9.38
C ALA A 286 3.67 -3.18 -7.92
N THR A 287 4.54 -2.74 -6.99
CA THR A 287 4.15 -2.53 -5.59
C THR A 287 3.14 -1.38 -5.46
N ASN A 288 3.33 -0.28 -6.19
CA ASN A 288 2.39 0.85 -6.20
C ASN A 288 1.04 0.46 -6.82
N GLU A 289 1.03 -0.24 -7.95
CA GLU A 289 -0.21 -0.75 -8.55
C GLU A 289 -0.99 -1.66 -7.58
N LYS A 290 -0.26 -2.50 -6.82
CA LYS A 290 -0.87 -3.36 -5.81
C LYS A 290 -1.42 -2.57 -4.63
N ILE A 291 -0.72 -1.51 -4.20
CA ILE A 291 -1.22 -0.57 -3.18
C ILE A 291 -2.52 0.06 -3.66
N ASP A 292 -2.55 0.60 -4.88
CA ASP A 292 -3.73 1.29 -5.42
C ASP A 292 -4.94 0.35 -5.48
N SER A 293 -4.76 -0.87 -5.99
CA SER A 293 -5.81 -1.89 -6.03
C SER A 293 -6.32 -2.27 -4.64
N MET A 294 -5.45 -2.36 -3.64
CA MET A 294 -5.85 -2.68 -2.26
C MET A 294 -6.56 -1.51 -1.59
N VAL A 295 -6.14 -0.27 -1.86
CA VAL A 295 -6.81 0.94 -1.38
C VAL A 295 -8.21 1.03 -1.96
N GLU A 296 -8.37 0.82 -3.27
CA GLU A 296 -9.69 0.81 -3.92
C GLU A 296 -10.60 -0.27 -3.33
N PHE A 297 -10.09 -1.49 -3.16
CA PHE A 297 -10.85 -2.58 -2.53
C PHE A 297 -11.28 -2.23 -1.11
N ARG A 298 -10.37 -1.71 -0.26
CA ARG A 298 -10.69 -1.27 1.09
C ARG A 298 -11.79 -0.21 1.10
N ASP A 299 -11.68 0.78 0.23
CA ASP A 299 -12.62 1.91 0.17
C ASP A 299 -14.01 1.43 -0.29
N GLN A 300 -14.06 0.49 -1.24
CA GLN A 300 -15.29 -0.18 -1.62
C GLN A 300 -15.91 -0.94 -0.45
N ARG A 301 -15.14 -1.77 0.26
CA ARG A 301 -15.68 -2.54 1.40
C ARG A 301 -16.12 -1.66 2.56
N ALA A 302 -15.45 -0.52 2.79
CA ALA A 302 -15.89 0.47 3.76
C ALA A 302 -17.21 1.16 3.36
N ALA A 303 -17.42 1.40 2.05
CA ALA A 303 -18.69 1.89 1.53
C ALA A 303 -19.81 0.84 1.68
N ASP A 304 -19.53 -0.42 1.35
CA ASP A 304 -20.45 -1.54 1.52
C ASP A 304 -20.88 -1.69 2.99
N GLN A 305 -19.91 -1.67 3.93
CA GLN A 305 -20.19 -1.70 5.37
C GLN A 305 -21.20 -0.61 5.77
N LYS A 306 -20.99 0.62 5.30
CA LYS A 306 -21.87 1.75 5.59
C LYS A 306 -23.27 1.55 5.00
N GLN A 307 -23.35 1.00 3.79
CA GLN A 307 -24.62 0.69 3.13
C GLN A 307 -25.39 -0.38 3.91
N TYR A 308 -24.78 -1.53 4.21
CA TYR A 308 -25.44 -2.61 4.95
C TYR A 308 -25.88 -2.17 6.35
N THR A 309 -25.09 -1.32 7.01
CA THR A 309 -25.48 -0.74 8.31
C THR A 309 -26.74 0.11 8.19
N ALA A 310 -26.85 0.93 7.13
CA ALA A 310 -28.03 1.74 6.89
C ALA A 310 -29.26 0.90 6.49
N GLU A 311 -29.06 -0.16 5.71
CA GLU A 311 -30.12 -1.12 5.35
C GLU A 311 -30.63 -1.86 6.59
N LEU A 312 -29.75 -2.29 7.49
CA LEU A 312 -30.10 -2.94 8.75
C LEU A 312 -30.91 -2.00 9.66
N GLU A 313 -30.50 -0.74 9.77
CA GLU A 313 -31.25 0.26 10.54
C GLU A 313 -32.65 0.50 9.95
N LEU A 314 -32.74 0.62 8.62
CA LEU A 314 -34.02 0.79 7.93
C LEU A 314 -34.96 -0.40 8.11
N GLU A 315 -34.45 -1.63 7.96
CA GLU A 315 -35.21 -2.86 8.16
C GLU A 315 -35.72 -2.97 9.60
N ASN A 316 -34.87 -2.68 10.59
CA ASN A 316 -35.28 -2.68 12.01
C ASN A 316 -36.37 -1.64 12.30
N ASN A 317 -36.26 -0.44 11.74
CA ASN A 317 -37.27 0.60 11.90
C ASN A 317 -38.59 0.20 11.24
N THR A 318 -38.53 -0.34 10.02
CA THR A 318 -39.72 -0.79 9.27
C THR A 318 -40.42 -1.93 10.00
N TYR A 319 -39.68 -2.92 10.47
CA TYR A 319 -40.25 -4.05 11.22
C TYR A 319 -40.87 -3.61 12.56
N ALA A 320 -40.31 -2.61 13.23
CA ALA A 320 -40.92 -2.03 14.43
C ALA A 320 -42.27 -1.36 14.12
N GLU A 321 -42.35 -0.58 13.04
CA GLU A 321 -43.63 0.00 12.59
C GLU A 321 -44.67 -1.06 12.21
N GLU A 322 -44.26 -2.11 11.48
CA GLU A 322 -45.13 -3.24 11.12
C GLU A 322 -45.62 -4.00 12.35
N THR A 323 -44.77 -4.15 13.38
CA THR A 323 -45.12 -4.78 14.66
C THR A 323 -46.18 -3.97 15.42
N ASP A 324 -46.08 -2.64 15.41
CA ASP A 324 -47.07 -1.76 16.01
C ASP A 324 -48.42 -1.85 15.27
N ILE A 325 -48.41 -1.86 13.93
CA ILE A 325 -49.61 -2.04 13.11
C ILE A 325 -50.26 -3.39 13.41
N TYR A 326 -49.50 -4.49 13.38
CA TYR A 326 -49.98 -5.82 13.71
C TYR A 326 -50.62 -5.86 15.10
N THR A 327 -49.95 -5.32 16.11
CA THR A 327 -50.44 -5.32 17.50
C THR A 327 -51.76 -4.57 17.61
N ASN A 328 -51.88 -3.41 16.94
CA ASN A 328 -53.10 -2.62 16.93
C ASN A 328 -54.26 -3.35 16.23
N THR A 329 -54.02 -3.90 15.03
CA THR A 329 -55.03 -4.63 14.26
C THR A 329 -55.48 -5.90 15.00
N LYS A 330 -54.54 -6.65 15.59
CA LYS A 330 -54.86 -7.82 16.41
C LYS A 330 -55.73 -7.47 17.61
N ASN A 331 -55.42 -6.39 18.31
CA ASN A 331 -56.24 -5.91 19.42
C ASN A 331 -57.64 -5.48 18.97
N GLU A 332 -57.75 -4.87 17.78
CA GLU A 332 -59.04 -4.52 17.17
C GLU A 332 -59.87 -5.76 16.86
N PHE A 333 -59.34 -6.73 16.10
CA PHE A 333 -60.05 -7.98 15.80
C PHE A 333 -60.43 -8.75 17.05
N THR A 334 -59.53 -8.87 18.04
CA THR A 334 -59.83 -9.53 19.32
C THR A 334 -60.99 -8.84 20.05
N ARG A 335 -61.02 -7.49 20.02
CA ARG A 335 -62.11 -6.72 20.63
C ARG A 335 -63.42 -6.94 19.88
N GLU A 336 -63.42 -6.89 18.55
CA GLU A 336 -64.62 -7.06 17.75
C GLU A 336 -65.17 -8.49 17.84
N LEU A 337 -64.30 -9.50 17.88
CA LEU A 337 -64.69 -10.89 18.13
C LEU A 337 -65.44 -11.02 19.46
N GLY A 338 -64.87 -10.50 20.55
CA GLY A 338 -65.52 -10.54 21.87
C GLY A 338 -66.83 -9.74 21.95
N VAL A 339 -67.00 -8.71 21.13
CA VAL A 339 -68.26 -7.95 20.97
C VAL A 339 -69.28 -8.79 20.21
N SER A 340 -68.89 -9.45 19.12
CA SER A 340 -69.76 -10.31 18.32
C SER A 340 -70.22 -11.55 19.10
N GLU A 341 -69.35 -12.19 19.88
CA GLU A 341 -69.72 -13.29 20.78
C GLU A 341 -70.73 -12.87 21.85
N GLN A 342 -70.56 -11.67 22.42
CA GLN A 342 -71.53 -11.10 23.37
C GLN A 342 -72.88 -10.81 22.72
N ALA A 343 -72.89 -10.31 21.48
CA ALA A 343 -74.10 -10.10 20.70
C ALA A 343 -74.81 -11.43 20.38
N LEU A 344 -74.06 -12.46 19.98
CA LEU A 344 -74.59 -13.79 19.73
C LEU A 344 -75.27 -14.36 20.98
N SER A 345 -74.60 -14.29 22.13
CA SER A 345 -75.14 -14.73 23.42
C SER A 345 -76.42 -13.96 23.82
N LEU A 346 -76.47 -12.66 23.53
CA LEU A 346 -77.67 -11.85 23.75
C LEU A 346 -78.83 -12.34 22.87
N VAL A 347 -78.63 -12.49 21.57
CA VAL A 347 -79.67 -12.95 20.64
C VAL A 347 -80.14 -14.37 20.98
N GLN A 348 -79.23 -15.27 21.37
CA GLN A 348 -79.61 -16.64 21.78
C GLN A 348 -80.36 -16.69 23.12
N SER A 349 -80.20 -15.69 24.00
CA SER A 349 -80.81 -15.68 25.35
C SER A 349 -82.12 -14.90 25.46
N VAL A 350 -82.52 -14.15 24.41
CA VAL A 350 -83.80 -13.46 24.34
C VAL A 350 -84.89 -14.42 23.85
N ASP A 351 -85.94 -14.59 24.64
CA ASP A 351 -87.16 -15.29 24.20
C ASP A 351 -87.98 -14.36 23.29
N PHE A 352 -87.71 -14.42 21.98
CA PHE A 352 -88.44 -13.64 20.97
C PHE A 352 -89.88 -14.13 20.75
N SER A 353 -90.28 -15.26 21.33
CA SER A 353 -91.64 -15.82 21.22
C SER A 353 -92.75 -14.89 21.74
N ASN A 354 -92.38 -13.87 22.52
CA ASN A 354 -93.31 -12.92 23.14
C ASN A 354 -93.29 -11.53 22.50
N ILE A 355 -92.54 -11.30 21.41
CA ILE A 355 -92.65 -10.05 20.65
C ILE A 355 -93.91 -10.14 19.79
N LYS A 356 -94.98 -9.47 20.24
CA LYS A 356 -96.19 -9.28 19.44
C LYS A 356 -95.89 -8.30 18.30
N VAL A 357 -96.01 -8.78 17.07
CA VAL A 357 -96.13 -7.98 15.84
C VAL A 357 -97.34 -7.05 15.93
#